data_AF-A0A2N1V3C3-F1
#
_entry.id   AF-A0A2N1V3C3-F1
#
_cell.length_a   1.000
_cell.length_b   1.000
_cell.length_c   1.000
_cell.angle_alpha   90.00
_cell.angle_beta   90.00
_cell.angle_gamma   90.00
#
_symmetry.space_group_name_H-M   'P 1'
#
loop_
_entity.id
_entity.type
_entity.pdbx_description
1 polymer ?
#
loop_
_entity_poly.entity_id
_entity_poly.type
_entity_poly.pdbx_seq_one_letter_code
_entity_poly.pdbx_strand_id
1 'polypeptide(L)'
;MKSLIIFIAIVFSSIPSNGQSLNNEHIIELGKHFSNFMFRNEPPEIILDELGENYSEDMIGALKFIKEITISDNDILDTDFLTLPDSNTLRIVFIIDALHQNPHRKTVYEPHKLIDSLKKCDIPYVELVDEYYSTLFTSVGNKNNPFDLSDMNFKMKEYGLINDRLKGIFYLRCMEFCGSQIFGFMNIVKPPNTSKALDIINDFPKFDHLKYYQYTDLYFEDFDLEIINDKQVQSYKGFFIDKLYSTLLNHLICLNKEDEDEETITDLLLGSILKDRSLYKYTSHKELLEQLFEEQ
;
A
#
# COMPACT_ATOMS: atom_id res chain seq x y z
N MET A 1 54.12 0.73 16.34
CA MET A 1 53.05 0.29 15.41
C MET A 1 51.93 1.30 15.51
N LYS A 2 51.75 2.14 14.48
CA LYS A 2 50.66 3.12 14.39
C LYS A 2 49.55 2.47 13.58
N SER A 3 48.40 2.23 14.20
CA SER A 3 47.21 1.68 13.53
C SER A 3 46.66 2.70 12.55
N LEU A 4 46.61 2.31 11.28
CA LEU A 4 46.00 3.05 10.18
C LEU A 4 44.50 2.74 10.19
N ILE A 5 43.67 3.70 10.61
CA ILE A 5 42.22 3.62 10.48
C ILE A 5 41.87 4.03 9.05
N ILE A 6 41.42 3.08 8.23
CA ILE A 6 40.91 3.33 6.89
C ILE A 6 39.47 3.81 7.04
N PHE A 7 39.24 5.09 6.76
CA PHE A 7 37.90 5.68 6.65
C PHE A 7 37.33 5.26 5.28
N ILE A 8 36.39 4.33 5.26
CA ILE A 8 35.60 4.02 4.05
C ILE A 8 34.56 5.12 3.92
N ALA A 9 34.83 6.09 3.05
CA ALA A 9 33.82 7.05 2.62
C ALA A 9 32.78 6.30 1.78
N ILE A 10 31.57 6.12 2.33
CA ILE A 10 30.40 5.72 1.55
C ILE A 10 30.05 6.90 0.66
N VAL A 11 30.50 6.84 -0.59
CA VAL A 11 30.07 7.76 -1.64
C VAL A 11 28.64 7.35 -1.98
N PHE A 12 27.65 8.10 -1.49
CA PHE A 12 26.33 8.11 -2.10
C PHE A 12 26.50 8.67 -3.51
N SER A 13 26.65 7.78 -4.48
CA SER A 13 26.52 8.13 -5.88
C SER A 13 25.06 8.53 -6.12
N SER A 14 24.80 9.83 -6.14
CA SER A 14 23.64 10.36 -6.82
C SER A 14 23.72 9.89 -8.28
N ILE A 15 22.83 8.98 -8.67
CA ILE A 15 22.69 8.57 -10.06
C ILE A 15 22.24 9.82 -10.83
N PRO A 16 23.01 10.33 -11.80
CA PRO A 16 22.55 11.41 -12.64
C PRO A 16 21.38 10.88 -13.47
N SER A 17 20.18 11.42 -13.25
CA SER A 17 19.06 11.22 -14.16
C SER A 17 19.41 11.92 -15.47
N ASN A 18 19.77 11.15 -16.48
CA ASN A 18 19.78 11.62 -17.86
C ASN A 18 18.31 11.85 -18.27
N GLY A 19 17.75 12.98 -17.86
CA GLY A 19 16.44 13.41 -18.27
C GLY A 19 16.44 13.75 -19.76
N GLN A 20 16.09 12.79 -20.60
CA GLN A 20 15.10 13.12 -21.62
C GLN A 20 13.89 13.61 -20.82
N SER A 21 13.63 14.92 -20.84
CA SER A 21 12.64 15.52 -19.95
C SER A 21 11.31 14.83 -20.20
N LEU A 22 10.84 14.04 -19.22
CA LEU A 22 9.52 13.43 -19.24
C LEU A 22 8.51 14.44 -19.80
N ASN A 23 7.75 14.09 -20.82
CA ASN A 23 6.84 15.04 -21.46
C ASN A 23 5.67 15.34 -20.49
N ASN A 24 5.45 16.61 -20.16
CA ASN A 24 4.35 17.01 -19.27
C ASN A 24 2.99 16.64 -19.86
N GLU A 25 2.80 16.77 -21.18
CA GLU A 25 1.52 16.49 -21.83
C GLU A 25 1.15 15.01 -21.70
N HIS A 26 2.11 14.10 -21.90
CA HIS A 26 1.88 12.66 -21.75
C HIS A 26 1.54 12.28 -20.29
N ILE A 27 2.17 12.95 -19.31
CA ILE A 27 1.82 12.74 -17.89
C ILE A 27 0.41 13.27 -17.59
N ILE A 28 0.05 14.43 -18.14
CA ILE A 28 -1.30 15.00 -17.98
C ILE A 28 -2.34 14.07 -18.61
N GLU A 29 -2.06 13.52 -19.79
CA GLU A 29 -2.92 12.57 -20.48
C GLU A 29 -3.12 11.29 -19.64
N LEU A 30 -2.04 10.67 -19.13
CA LEU A 30 -2.15 9.55 -18.20
C LEU A 30 -2.92 9.90 -16.92
N GLY A 31 -2.66 11.09 -16.35
CA GLY A 31 -3.35 11.56 -15.15
C GLY A 31 -4.86 11.72 -15.35
N LYS A 32 -5.27 12.20 -16.53
CA LYS A 32 -6.68 12.28 -16.93
C LYS A 32 -7.29 10.90 -17.12
N HIS A 33 -6.59 9.99 -17.81
CA HIS A 33 -7.04 8.61 -17.99
C HIS A 33 -7.26 7.93 -16.63
N PHE A 34 -6.25 7.97 -15.76
CA PHE A 34 -6.34 7.46 -14.40
C PHE A 34 -7.52 8.06 -13.63
N SER A 35 -7.64 9.40 -13.59
CA SER A 35 -8.73 10.07 -12.88
C SER A 35 -10.12 9.69 -13.39
N ASN A 36 -10.23 9.42 -14.69
CA ASN A 36 -11.50 9.05 -15.30
C ASN A 36 -11.86 7.60 -15.01
N PHE A 37 -10.89 6.68 -14.90
CA PHE A 37 -11.16 5.23 -14.94
C PHE A 37 -10.66 4.43 -13.73
N MET A 38 -9.99 5.04 -12.73
CA MET A 38 -9.47 4.30 -11.58
C MET A 38 -10.55 3.73 -10.63
N PHE A 39 -11.79 4.20 -10.74
CA PHE A 39 -12.93 3.71 -9.96
C PHE A 39 -13.65 2.57 -10.71
N ARG A 40 -14.97 2.54 -10.72
CA ARG A 40 -15.75 1.38 -11.21
C ARG A 40 -16.01 1.38 -12.72
N ASN A 41 -15.80 2.50 -13.41
CA ASN A 41 -16.03 2.59 -14.84
C ASN A 41 -14.79 2.17 -15.63
N GLU A 42 -14.99 1.71 -16.86
CA GLU A 42 -13.94 1.20 -17.72
C GLU A 42 -13.67 2.12 -18.92
N PRO A 43 -12.42 2.18 -19.40
CA PRO A 43 -12.11 2.85 -20.66
C PRO A 43 -12.67 2.05 -21.84
N PRO A 44 -13.27 2.71 -22.84
CA PRO A 44 -13.50 2.10 -24.15
C PRO A 44 -12.19 1.57 -24.74
N GLU A 45 -12.23 0.42 -25.42
CA GLU A 45 -11.07 -0.24 -26.04
C GLU A 45 -10.24 0.72 -26.91
N ILE A 46 -10.90 1.55 -27.73
CA ILE A 46 -10.22 2.56 -28.56
C ILE A 46 -9.41 3.58 -27.76
N ILE A 47 -9.92 4.01 -26.59
CA ILE A 47 -9.18 4.93 -25.71
C ILE A 47 -7.97 4.23 -25.12
N LEU A 48 -8.12 2.94 -24.78
CA LEU A 48 -7.02 2.14 -24.24
C LEU A 48 -5.94 1.90 -25.30
N ASP A 49 -6.32 1.63 -26.55
CA ASP A 49 -5.39 1.37 -27.67
C ASP A 49 -4.59 2.62 -28.04
N GLU A 50 -5.24 3.78 -28.12
CA GLU A 50 -4.61 5.07 -28.46
C GLU A 50 -3.72 5.59 -27.32
N LEU A 51 -4.00 5.21 -26.06
CA LEU A 51 -3.23 5.69 -24.91
C LEU A 51 -1.77 5.22 -24.97
N GLY A 52 -0.84 6.17 -24.97
CA GLY A 52 0.59 5.89 -24.98
C GLY A 52 1.26 5.98 -26.34
N GLU A 53 0.53 6.35 -27.40
CA GLU A 53 1.13 6.63 -28.70
C GLU A 53 2.22 7.72 -28.59
N ASN A 54 3.41 7.43 -29.13
CA ASN A 54 4.57 8.34 -29.12
C ASN A 54 5.15 8.66 -27.73
N TYR A 55 4.83 7.86 -26.70
CA TYR A 55 5.46 8.01 -25.39
C TYR A 55 6.94 7.60 -25.43
N SER A 56 7.76 8.25 -24.61
CA SER A 56 9.17 7.88 -24.46
C SER A 56 9.32 6.54 -23.72
N GLU A 57 10.43 5.83 -23.96
CA GLU A 57 10.71 4.54 -23.30
C GLU A 57 10.62 4.62 -21.77
N ASP A 58 11.07 5.73 -21.18
CA ASP A 58 11.03 5.99 -19.74
C ASP A 58 9.60 6.09 -19.15
N MET A 59 8.55 6.13 -19.98
CA MET A 59 7.15 6.16 -19.54
C MET A 59 6.45 4.80 -19.67
N ILE A 60 7.07 3.80 -20.30
CA ILE A 60 6.42 2.53 -20.63
C ILE A 60 5.97 1.79 -19.35
N GLY A 61 6.79 1.79 -18.30
CA GLY A 61 6.44 1.15 -17.03
C GLY A 61 5.18 1.76 -16.41
N ALA A 62 5.13 3.10 -16.31
CA ALA A 62 3.96 3.79 -15.78
C ALA A 62 2.74 3.63 -16.70
N LEU A 63 2.90 3.71 -18.02
CA LEU A 63 1.81 3.48 -18.98
C LEU A 63 1.17 2.11 -18.77
N LYS A 64 1.99 1.05 -18.69
CA LYS A 64 1.51 -0.33 -18.45
C LYS A 64 0.74 -0.41 -17.14
N PHE A 65 1.32 0.09 -16.05
CA PHE A 65 0.69 0.10 -14.74
C PHE A 65 -0.66 0.84 -14.75
N ILE A 66 -0.71 2.04 -15.34
CA ILE A 66 -1.95 2.84 -15.42
C ILE A 66 -3.03 2.16 -16.27
N LYS A 67 -2.65 1.52 -17.39
CA LYS A 67 -3.59 0.72 -18.20
C LYS A 67 -4.18 -0.41 -17.36
N GLU A 68 -3.35 -1.13 -16.64
CA GLU A 68 -3.77 -2.28 -15.83
C GLU A 68 -4.73 -1.89 -14.70
N ILE A 69 -4.41 -0.83 -13.94
CA ILE A 69 -5.25 -0.41 -12.80
C ILE A 69 -6.57 0.25 -13.20
N THR A 70 -6.80 0.51 -14.50
CA THR A 70 -8.01 1.17 -14.99
C THR A 70 -9.02 0.24 -15.65
N ILE A 71 -8.71 -1.05 -15.76
CA ILE A 71 -9.61 -2.08 -16.32
C ILE A 71 -10.00 -3.10 -15.23
N SER A 72 -11.12 -3.79 -15.42
CA SER A 72 -11.51 -4.94 -14.57
C SER A 72 -10.89 -6.23 -15.10
N ASP A 73 -10.99 -7.33 -14.35
CA ASP A 73 -10.36 -8.63 -14.68
C ASP A 73 -8.88 -8.47 -15.07
N ASN A 74 -8.21 -7.56 -14.36
CA ASN A 74 -6.82 -7.17 -14.59
C ASN A 74 -5.84 -8.16 -13.94
N ASP A 75 -4.61 -8.11 -14.43
CA ASP A 75 -3.48 -8.88 -13.93
C ASP A 75 -2.68 -8.05 -12.89
N ILE A 76 -3.29 -7.08 -12.21
CA ILE A 76 -2.55 -6.15 -11.31
C ILE A 76 -1.86 -6.85 -10.13
N LEU A 77 -2.31 -8.06 -9.80
CA LEU A 77 -1.72 -8.91 -8.76
C LEU A 77 -0.69 -9.91 -9.30
N ASP A 78 -0.36 -9.84 -10.59
CA ASP A 78 0.74 -10.62 -11.15
C ASP A 78 2.11 -10.10 -10.70
N THR A 79 3.09 -10.98 -10.79
CA THR A 79 4.46 -10.71 -10.33
C THR A 79 5.06 -9.47 -11.01
N ASP A 80 4.69 -9.18 -12.25
CA ASP A 80 5.18 -8.03 -13.02
C ASP A 80 4.79 -6.69 -12.37
N PHE A 81 3.63 -6.59 -11.73
CA PHE A 81 3.16 -5.37 -11.07
C PHE A 81 3.43 -5.36 -9.57
N LEU A 82 3.49 -6.53 -8.93
CA LEU A 82 3.89 -6.65 -7.53
C LEU A 82 5.38 -6.36 -7.33
N THR A 83 6.21 -6.70 -8.31
CA THR A 83 7.64 -6.36 -8.32
C THR A 83 7.82 -4.85 -8.37
N LEU A 84 8.65 -4.34 -7.46
CA LEU A 84 8.90 -2.91 -7.38
C LEU A 84 9.52 -2.39 -8.68
N PRO A 85 8.87 -1.44 -9.38
CA PRO A 85 9.39 -0.96 -10.66
C PRO A 85 10.54 0.03 -10.46
N ASP A 86 11.11 0.48 -11.56
CA ASP A 86 12.18 1.46 -11.54
C ASP A 86 11.73 2.82 -10.96
N SER A 87 12.71 3.63 -10.55
CA SER A 87 12.46 4.93 -9.92
C SER A 87 11.72 5.94 -10.81
N ASN A 88 11.83 5.84 -12.14
CA ASN A 88 11.09 6.72 -13.04
C ASN A 88 9.61 6.33 -13.03
N THR A 89 9.31 5.04 -13.14
CA THR A 89 7.93 4.52 -13.04
C THR A 89 7.29 4.94 -11.72
N LEU A 90 7.97 4.71 -10.59
CA LEU A 90 7.48 5.12 -9.26
C LEU A 90 7.17 6.62 -9.20
N ARG A 91 8.06 7.46 -9.72
CA ARG A 91 7.88 8.92 -9.73
C ARG A 91 6.73 9.35 -10.62
N ILE A 92 6.54 8.73 -11.79
CA ILE A 92 5.43 9.07 -12.69
C ILE A 92 4.10 8.69 -12.05
N VAL A 93 4.00 7.51 -11.43
CA VAL A 93 2.79 7.08 -10.70
C VAL A 93 2.45 8.06 -9.58
N PHE A 94 3.45 8.48 -8.79
CA PHE A 94 3.27 9.51 -7.76
C PHE A 94 2.74 10.83 -8.33
N ILE A 95 3.27 11.30 -9.46
CA ILE A 95 2.80 12.54 -10.10
C ILE A 95 1.36 12.38 -10.62
N ILE A 96 1.01 11.19 -11.13
CA ILE A 96 -0.33 10.88 -11.62
C ILE A 96 -1.36 10.91 -10.49
N ASP A 97 -1.08 10.27 -9.35
CA ASP A 97 -1.96 10.41 -8.18
C ASP A 97 -2.03 11.87 -7.72
N ALA A 98 -0.90 12.58 -7.63
CA ALA A 98 -0.92 13.99 -7.24
C ALA A 98 -1.81 14.85 -8.17
N LEU A 99 -1.81 14.58 -9.48
CA LEU A 99 -2.71 15.22 -10.45
C LEU A 99 -4.18 14.85 -10.22
N HIS A 100 -4.45 13.59 -9.91
CA HIS A 100 -5.79 13.10 -9.58
C HIS A 100 -6.35 13.76 -8.31
N GLN A 101 -5.52 13.90 -7.28
CA GLN A 101 -5.91 14.52 -6.01
C GLN A 101 -5.99 16.05 -6.09
N ASN A 102 -5.28 16.68 -7.02
CA ASN A 102 -5.14 18.14 -7.11
C ASN A 102 -6.47 18.92 -7.11
N PRO A 103 -7.55 18.51 -7.82
CA PRO A 103 -8.85 19.18 -7.75
C PRO A 103 -9.51 19.13 -6.37
N HIS A 104 -9.11 18.19 -5.51
CA HIS A 104 -9.65 17.98 -4.17
C HIS A 104 -8.81 18.64 -3.07
N ARG A 105 -7.63 19.19 -3.41
CA ARG A 105 -6.75 19.87 -2.46
C ARG A 105 -7.31 21.23 -2.06
N LYS A 106 -6.98 21.68 -0.83
CA LYS A 106 -7.26 23.06 -0.37
C LYS A 106 -6.69 24.13 -1.32
N THR A 107 -5.51 23.85 -1.87
CA THR A 107 -4.88 24.69 -2.91
C THR A 107 -4.75 23.88 -4.19
N VAL A 108 -5.50 24.28 -5.21
CA VAL A 108 -5.43 23.68 -6.55
C VAL A 108 -4.30 24.33 -7.34
N TYR A 109 -3.38 23.52 -7.85
CA TYR A 109 -2.28 23.96 -8.69
C TYR A 109 -2.60 23.79 -10.17
N GLU A 110 -2.00 24.61 -11.03
CA GLU A 110 -2.07 24.38 -12.48
C GLU A 110 -1.26 23.10 -12.82
N PRO A 111 -1.78 22.17 -13.66
CA PRO A 111 -1.17 20.87 -13.89
C PRO A 111 0.31 20.89 -14.30
N HIS A 112 0.73 21.76 -15.23
CA HIS A 112 2.13 21.84 -15.64
C HIS A 112 3.03 22.27 -14.49
N LYS A 113 2.60 23.29 -13.72
CA LYS A 113 3.34 23.74 -12.53
C LYS A 113 3.47 22.66 -11.47
N LEU A 114 2.44 21.85 -11.27
CA LEU A 114 2.48 20.73 -10.33
C LEU A 114 3.47 19.66 -10.80
N ILE A 115 3.42 19.27 -12.08
CA ILE A 115 4.34 18.28 -12.64
C ILE A 115 5.78 18.77 -12.56
N ASP A 116 6.04 20.01 -12.95
CA ASP A 116 7.37 20.61 -12.93
C ASP A 116 7.94 20.70 -11.51
N SER A 117 7.11 20.96 -10.51
CA SER A 117 7.55 20.99 -9.11
C SER A 117 7.92 19.60 -8.62
N LEU A 118 7.07 18.60 -8.89
CA LEU A 118 7.28 17.22 -8.45
C LEU A 118 8.43 16.52 -9.17
N LYS A 119 8.74 16.89 -10.42
CA LYS A 119 9.93 16.40 -11.14
C LYS A 119 11.24 16.86 -10.51
N LYS A 120 11.27 18.07 -9.95
CA LYS A 120 12.45 18.68 -9.34
C LYS A 120 12.56 18.42 -7.85
N CYS A 121 11.45 18.06 -7.21
CA CYS A 121 11.38 17.77 -5.79
C CYS A 121 12.18 16.50 -5.45
N ASP A 122 12.94 16.55 -4.36
CA ASP A 122 13.53 15.37 -3.75
C ASP A 122 12.45 14.69 -2.90
N ILE A 123 11.72 13.77 -3.52
CA ILE A 123 10.67 12.98 -2.87
C ILE A 123 11.35 11.76 -2.24
N PRO A 124 11.22 11.54 -0.91
CA PRO A 124 11.83 10.39 -0.28
C PRO A 124 11.35 9.09 -0.93
N TYR A 125 12.29 8.18 -1.18
CA TYR A 125 12.02 6.95 -1.93
C TYR A 125 10.88 6.12 -1.31
N VAL A 126 10.78 6.11 0.02
CA VAL A 126 9.72 5.40 0.75
C VAL A 126 8.33 5.94 0.45
N GLU A 127 8.17 7.24 0.16
CA GLU A 127 6.87 7.83 -0.23
C GLU A 127 6.48 7.37 -1.63
N LEU A 128 7.45 7.27 -2.54
CA LEU A 128 7.21 6.78 -3.90
C LEU A 128 6.77 5.30 -3.88
N VAL A 129 7.40 4.47 -3.05
CA VAL A 129 7.03 3.06 -2.89
C VAL A 129 5.66 2.90 -2.24
N ASP A 130 5.40 3.69 -1.19
CA ASP A 130 4.13 3.67 -0.48
C ASP A 130 2.96 4.09 -1.38
N GLU A 131 3.13 5.14 -2.19
CA GLU A 131 2.13 5.60 -3.15
C GLU A 131 1.85 4.55 -4.23
N TYR A 132 2.91 3.90 -4.74
CA TYR A 132 2.75 2.84 -5.75
C TYR A 132 1.86 1.69 -5.23
N TYR A 133 2.16 1.16 -4.05
CA TYR A 133 1.35 0.08 -3.48
C TYR A 133 -0.02 0.54 -2.96
N SER A 134 -0.14 1.80 -2.52
CA SER A 134 -1.43 2.44 -2.23
C SER A 134 -2.33 2.43 -3.47
N THR A 135 -1.81 2.90 -4.60
CA THR A 135 -2.52 2.94 -5.88
C THR A 135 -2.88 1.53 -6.36
N LEU A 136 -1.94 0.58 -6.25
CA LEU A 136 -2.14 -0.82 -6.63
C LEU A 136 -3.31 -1.45 -5.87
N PHE A 137 -3.31 -1.44 -4.53
CA PHE A 137 -4.39 -2.06 -3.75
C PHE A 137 -5.71 -1.29 -3.82
N THR A 138 -5.66 0.03 -4.00
CA THR A 138 -6.86 0.83 -4.32
C THR A 138 -7.54 0.32 -5.59
N SER A 139 -6.75 0.02 -6.63
CA SER A 139 -7.25 -0.55 -7.88
C SER A 139 -7.94 -1.89 -7.66
N VAL A 140 -7.30 -2.80 -6.90
CA VAL A 140 -7.88 -4.11 -6.56
C VAL A 140 -9.29 -3.94 -5.98
N GLY A 141 -9.47 -3.04 -5.01
CA GLY A 141 -10.78 -2.76 -4.43
C GLY A 141 -11.81 -2.19 -5.41
N ASN A 142 -11.37 -1.34 -6.34
CA ASN A 142 -12.26 -0.68 -7.28
C ASN A 142 -12.65 -1.58 -8.48
N LYS A 143 -11.74 -2.47 -8.89
CA LYS A 143 -11.82 -3.23 -10.15
C LYS A 143 -12.11 -4.72 -9.95
N ASN A 144 -11.61 -5.31 -8.87
CA ASN A 144 -11.63 -6.76 -8.70
C ASN A 144 -12.69 -7.09 -7.64
N ASN A 145 -13.95 -7.12 -8.11
CA ASN A 145 -15.11 -7.42 -7.28
C ASN A 145 -15.83 -8.69 -7.79
N PRO A 146 -16.31 -9.59 -6.89
CA PRO A 146 -16.21 -9.50 -5.43
C PRO A 146 -14.77 -9.63 -4.93
N PHE A 147 -14.49 -9.07 -3.75
CA PHE A 147 -13.20 -9.22 -3.09
C PHE A 147 -12.95 -10.71 -2.81
N ASP A 148 -11.83 -11.24 -3.33
CA ASP A 148 -11.31 -12.56 -3.01
C ASP A 148 -9.79 -12.58 -3.23
N LEU A 149 -9.03 -12.80 -2.16
CA LEU A 149 -7.58 -13.01 -2.20
C LEU A 149 -7.20 -14.34 -1.54
N SER A 150 -8.14 -15.28 -1.35
CA SER A 150 -7.93 -16.53 -0.62
C SER A 150 -6.83 -17.42 -1.24
N ASP A 151 -6.75 -17.42 -2.57
CA ASP A 151 -5.74 -18.14 -3.34
C ASP A 151 -4.42 -17.37 -3.48
N MET A 152 -4.38 -16.11 -3.08
CA MET A 152 -3.18 -15.28 -3.20
C MET A 152 -2.17 -15.60 -2.10
N ASN A 153 -0.94 -15.88 -2.52
CA ASN A 153 0.20 -15.96 -1.64
C ASN A 153 1.29 -15.00 -2.12
N PHE A 154 1.39 -13.83 -1.48
CA PHE A 154 2.37 -12.82 -1.82
C PHE A 154 3.78 -13.27 -1.43
N LYS A 155 4.61 -13.54 -2.45
CA LYS A 155 6.01 -13.94 -2.28
C LYS A 155 6.91 -12.72 -2.22
N MET A 156 6.86 -11.98 -1.12
CA MET A 156 7.51 -10.66 -0.99
C MET A 156 9.02 -10.68 -1.27
N LYS A 157 9.68 -11.83 -1.09
CA LYS A 157 11.10 -12.02 -1.44
C LYS A 157 11.39 -11.93 -2.94
N GLU A 158 10.39 -12.18 -3.79
CA GLU A 158 10.51 -12.17 -5.25
C GLU A 158 10.26 -10.77 -5.85
N TYR A 159 9.70 -9.83 -5.07
CA TYR A 159 9.20 -8.54 -5.56
C TYR A 159 10.22 -7.39 -5.54
N GLY A 160 11.51 -7.69 -5.36
CA GLY A 160 12.54 -6.65 -5.28
C GLY A 160 12.46 -5.75 -4.03
N LEU A 161 11.74 -6.18 -2.98
CA LEU A 161 11.62 -5.49 -1.70
C LEU A 161 12.91 -5.68 -0.87
N ILE A 162 13.94 -4.90 -1.20
CA ILE A 162 15.34 -5.12 -0.77
C ILE A 162 15.61 -5.03 0.74
N ASN A 163 14.67 -4.52 1.53
CA ASN A 163 14.81 -4.38 2.97
C ASN A 163 13.46 -4.49 3.68
N ASP A 164 13.49 -4.64 5.00
CA ASP A 164 12.29 -4.89 5.81
C ASP A 164 11.35 -3.68 5.87
N ARG A 165 11.86 -2.47 5.60
CA ARG A 165 11.01 -1.28 5.44
C ARG A 165 10.11 -1.40 4.22
N LEU A 166 10.65 -1.80 3.07
CA LEU A 166 9.84 -1.94 1.84
C LEU A 166 8.85 -3.10 1.93
N LYS A 167 9.25 -4.23 2.55
CA LYS A 167 8.34 -5.34 2.85
C LYS A 167 7.21 -4.90 3.79
N GLY A 168 7.57 -4.13 4.83
CA GLY A 168 6.62 -3.55 5.76
C GLY A 168 5.59 -2.65 5.08
N ILE A 169 6.02 -1.77 4.16
CA ILE A 169 5.12 -0.91 3.37
C ILE A 169 4.14 -1.75 2.54
N PHE A 170 4.64 -2.73 1.78
CA PHE A 170 3.81 -3.61 0.97
C PHE A 170 2.74 -4.32 1.81
N TYR A 171 3.17 -4.99 2.88
CA TYR A 171 2.29 -5.73 3.78
C TYR A 171 1.25 -4.82 4.44
N LEU A 172 1.67 -3.68 4.98
CA LEU A 172 0.78 -2.76 5.69
C LEU A 172 -0.25 -2.11 4.75
N ARG A 173 0.11 -1.80 3.51
CA ARG A 173 -0.83 -1.31 2.49
C ARG A 173 -1.85 -2.38 2.11
N CYS A 174 -1.41 -3.62 1.89
CA CYS A 174 -2.33 -4.73 1.64
C CYS A 174 -3.30 -4.95 2.82
N MET A 175 -2.79 -4.90 4.05
CA MET A 175 -3.59 -5.13 5.25
C MET A 175 -4.55 -3.99 5.57
N GLU A 176 -4.17 -2.74 5.26
CA GLU A 176 -5.09 -1.60 5.35
C GLU A 176 -6.24 -1.77 4.35
N PHE A 177 -5.94 -2.16 3.12
CA PHE A 177 -6.95 -2.48 2.11
C PHE A 177 -7.88 -3.61 2.58
N CYS A 178 -7.33 -4.74 3.04
CA CYS A 178 -8.13 -5.87 3.55
C CYS A 178 -9.01 -5.45 4.75
N GLY A 179 -8.45 -4.70 5.70
CA GLY A 179 -9.20 -4.16 6.83
C GLY A 179 -10.34 -3.23 6.44
N SER A 180 -10.20 -2.48 5.34
CA SER A 180 -11.26 -1.62 4.80
C SER A 180 -12.48 -2.43 4.31
N GLN A 181 -12.26 -3.65 3.80
CA GLN A 181 -13.35 -4.50 3.27
C GLN A 181 -14.31 -4.97 4.37
N ILE A 182 -13.81 -5.14 5.60
CA ILE A 182 -14.63 -5.54 6.75
C ILE A 182 -15.14 -4.36 7.57
N PHE A 183 -14.62 -3.16 7.34
CA PHE A 183 -14.86 -2.00 8.20
C PHE A 183 -16.35 -1.69 8.35
N GLY A 184 -17.10 -1.69 7.24
CA GLY A 184 -18.54 -1.39 7.26
C GLY A 184 -19.35 -2.38 8.10
N PHE A 185 -19.07 -3.68 7.96
CA PHE A 185 -19.76 -4.74 8.68
C PHE A 185 -19.50 -4.69 10.19
N MET A 186 -18.27 -4.32 10.58
CA MET A 186 -17.86 -4.29 11.98
C MET A 186 -18.22 -2.98 12.69
N ASN A 187 -18.10 -1.84 12.01
CA ASN A 187 -18.13 -0.53 12.66
C ASN A 187 -19.39 0.28 12.36
N ILE A 188 -19.98 0.12 11.17
CA ILE A 188 -21.14 0.91 10.73
C ILE A 188 -22.45 0.18 11.06
N VAL A 189 -22.55 -1.11 10.73
CA VAL A 189 -23.75 -1.92 11.00
C VAL A 189 -23.91 -2.15 12.52
N LYS A 190 -25.16 -2.07 13.02
CA LYS A 190 -25.50 -2.28 14.45
C LYS A 190 -26.67 -3.27 14.59
N PRO A 191 -26.47 -4.43 15.26
CA PRO A 191 -25.19 -4.94 15.78
C PRO A 191 -24.19 -5.25 14.63
N PRO A 192 -22.88 -5.36 14.91
CA PRO A 192 -21.89 -5.76 13.91
C PRO A 192 -22.29 -7.06 13.20
N ASN A 193 -22.06 -7.15 11.89
CA ASN A 193 -22.31 -8.36 11.11
C ASN A 193 -21.03 -9.22 11.05
N THR A 194 -20.79 -9.96 12.13
CA THR A 194 -19.56 -10.75 12.34
C THR A 194 -19.44 -11.92 11.37
N SER A 195 -20.53 -12.61 11.06
CA SER A 195 -20.55 -13.67 10.04
C SER A 195 -20.07 -13.14 8.69
N LYS A 196 -20.62 -12.01 8.19
CA LYS A 196 -20.21 -11.49 6.89
C LYS A 196 -18.78 -10.94 6.89
N ALA A 197 -18.33 -10.38 8.01
CA ALA A 197 -16.95 -9.94 8.16
C ALA A 197 -15.99 -11.14 8.18
N LEU A 198 -16.36 -12.24 8.84
CA LEU A 198 -15.56 -13.47 8.88
C LEU A 198 -15.43 -14.12 7.51
N ASP A 199 -16.52 -14.17 6.72
CA ASP A 199 -16.47 -14.62 5.32
C ASP A 199 -15.37 -13.87 4.55
N ILE A 200 -15.37 -12.53 4.64
CA ILE A 200 -14.38 -11.68 3.95
C ILE A 200 -12.96 -11.87 4.51
N ILE A 201 -12.82 -12.11 5.82
CA ILE A 201 -11.51 -12.39 6.43
C ILE A 201 -10.93 -13.71 5.92
N ASN A 202 -11.77 -14.72 5.67
CA ASN A 202 -11.34 -15.99 5.09
C ASN A 202 -10.80 -15.82 3.67
N ASP A 203 -11.19 -14.74 2.99
CA ASP A 203 -10.70 -14.34 1.67
C ASP A 203 -9.40 -13.52 1.74
N PHE A 204 -8.79 -13.31 2.91
CA PHE A 204 -7.52 -12.59 3.03
C PHE A 204 -6.33 -13.41 2.50
N PRO A 205 -5.29 -12.75 1.99
CA PRO A 205 -4.15 -13.41 1.37
C PRO A 205 -3.22 -14.08 2.37
N LYS A 206 -2.23 -14.80 1.84
CA LYS A 206 -1.03 -15.24 2.56
C LYS A 206 0.18 -14.41 2.16
N PHE A 207 1.18 -14.38 3.03
CA PHE A 207 2.47 -13.73 2.76
C PHE A 207 3.59 -14.74 3.02
N ASP A 208 4.38 -15.07 2.00
CA ASP A 208 5.44 -16.08 2.07
C ASP A 208 4.96 -17.40 2.74
N HIS A 209 3.75 -17.86 2.37
CA HIS A 209 3.03 -19.03 2.90
C HIS A 209 2.49 -18.92 4.32
N LEU A 210 2.71 -17.80 5.01
CA LEU A 210 2.15 -17.51 6.32
C LEU A 210 0.72 -16.95 6.16
N LYS A 211 -0.18 -17.26 7.11
CA LYS A 211 -1.46 -16.55 7.19
C LYS A 211 -1.19 -15.06 7.37
N TYR A 212 -2.05 -14.18 6.84
CA TYR A 212 -1.80 -12.74 6.85
C TYR A 212 -1.39 -12.19 8.23
N TYR A 213 -2.03 -12.66 9.30
CA TYR A 213 -1.77 -12.17 10.65
C TYR A 213 -0.46 -12.66 11.25
N GLN A 214 0.20 -13.66 10.65
CA GLN A 214 1.46 -14.23 11.14
C GLN A 214 2.70 -13.50 10.60
N TYR A 215 2.54 -12.55 9.68
CA TYR A 215 3.64 -11.65 9.32
C TYR A 215 3.82 -10.57 10.40
N THR A 216 4.88 -10.70 11.19
CA THR A 216 5.15 -9.85 12.37
C THR A 216 6.41 -9.00 12.23
N ASP A 217 7.14 -9.09 11.12
CA ASP A 217 8.38 -8.35 10.89
C ASP A 217 8.11 -6.88 10.54
N LEU A 218 7.73 -6.12 11.57
CA LEU A 218 7.38 -4.70 11.52
C LEU A 218 8.37 -3.86 12.33
N TYR A 219 9.63 -4.28 12.45
CA TYR A 219 10.65 -3.59 13.27
C TYR A 219 11.50 -2.58 12.50
N PHE A 220 11.14 -2.27 11.25
CA PHE A 220 11.78 -1.21 10.49
C PHE A 220 11.67 0.16 11.19
N GLU A 221 12.64 1.03 10.94
CA GLU A 221 12.64 2.40 11.46
C GLU A 221 11.45 3.17 10.88
N ASP A 222 10.71 3.81 11.79
CA ASP A 222 9.53 4.61 11.49
C ASP A 222 9.90 5.87 10.67
N PHE A 223 8.93 6.40 9.95
CA PHE A 223 9.07 7.63 9.20
C PHE A 223 7.74 8.37 9.17
N ASP A 224 7.81 9.65 8.83
CA ASP A 224 6.68 10.56 8.86
C ASP A 224 6.18 10.79 7.43
N LEU A 225 4.86 10.72 7.22
CA LEU A 225 4.22 10.90 5.92
C LEU A 225 2.89 11.66 6.04
N GLU A 226 2.53 12.43 5.02
CA GLU A 226 1.16 12.93 4.84
C GLU A 226 0.28 11.82 4.25
N ILE A 227 -0.21 10.93 5.11
CA ILE A 227 -1.01 9.77 4.68
C ILE A 227 -2.42 10.16 4.22
N ILE A 228 -2.97 11.23 4.79
CA ILE A 228 -4.29 11.77 4.42
C ILE A 228 -4.08 13.17 3.88
N ASN A 229 -4.52 13.40 2.63
CA ASN A 229 -4.41 14.69 1.96
C ASN A 229 -4.93 15.86 2.81
N ASP A 230 -4.16 16.94 2.83
CA ASP A 230 -4.39 18.19 3.55
C ASP A 230 -4.48 18.04 5.08
N LYS A 231 -3.94 16.95 5.63
CA LYS A 231 -3.77 16.73 7.08
C LYS A 231 -2.31 16.85 7.48
N GLN A 232 -2.08 16.81 8.79
CA GLN A 232 -0.73 16.86 9.34
C GLN A 232 0.02 15.57 9.00
N VAL A 233 1.31 15.73 8.69
CA VAL A 233 2.29 14.65 8.66
C VAL A 233 2.24 13.86 9.98
N GLN A 234 2.21 12.54 9.89
CA GLN A 234 2.12 11.65 11.03
C GLN A 234 3.01 10.42 10.86
N SER A 235 3.30 9.75 11.98
CA SER A 235 4.05 8.49 12.02
C SER A 235 3.37 7.43 11.14
N TYR A 236 4.15 6.88 10.20
CA TYR A 236 3.72 5.82 9.29
C TYR A 236 3.30 4.58 10.07
N LYS A 237 4.15 4.12 10.99
CA LYS A 237 3.84 2.96 11.83
C LYS A 237 2.66 3.26 12.74
N GLY A 238 2.60 4.46 13.33
CA GLY A 238 1.48 4.87 14.16
C GLY A 238 0.13 4.80 13.45
N PHE A 239 0.07 5.14 12.16
CA PHE A 239 -1.16 5.01 11.38
C PHE A 239 -1.44 3.56 10.97
N PHE A 240 -0.51 2.92 10.27
CA PHE A 240 -0.77 1.63 9.62
C PHE A 240 -0.77 0.45 10.61
N ILE A 241 0.06 0.48 11.66
CA ILE A 241 0.04 -0.57 12.68
C ILE A 241 -1.23 -0.47 13.53
N ASP A 242 -1.74 0.73 13.85
CA ASP A 242 -3.04 0.91 14.51
C ASP A 242 -4.21 0.31 13.69
N LYS A 243 -4.18 0.50 12.37
CA LYS A 243 -5.14 -0.14 11.44
C LYS A 243 -5.02 -1.65 11.41
N LEU A 244 -3.79 -2.18 11.43
CA LEU A 244 -3.57 -3.62 11.52
C LEU A 244 -4.10 -4.19 12.84
N TYR A 245 -3.82 -3.55 13.98
CA TYR A 245 -4.41 -3.94 15.27
C TYR A 245 -5.94 -3.94 15.23
N SER A 246 -6.55 -2.89 14.68
CA SER A 246 -7.99 -2.80 14.53
C SER A 246 -8.56 -3.96 13.70
N THR A 247 -7.86 -4.34 12.63
CA THR A 247 -8.24 -5.46 11.76
C THR A 247 -8.13 -6.80 12.49
N LEU A 248 -7.04 -7.04 13.22
CA LEU A 248 -6.82 -8.27 13.99
C LEU A 248 -7.79 -8.40 15.16
N LEU A 249 -8.11 -7.30 15.85
CA LEU A 249 -9.12 -7.29 16.92
C LEU A 249 -10.52 -7.55 16.36
N ASN A 250 -10.86 -7.00 15.19
CA ASN A 250 -12.11 -7.32 14.52
C ASN A 250 -12.19 -8.81 14.13
N HIS A 251 -11.09 -9.38 13.64
CA HIS A 251 -11.02 -10.81 13.38
C HIS A 251 -11.24 -11.63 14.66
N LEU A 252 -10.57 -11.28 15.76
CA LEU A 252 -10.77 -11.93 17.05
C LEU A 252 -12.23 -11.86 17.52
N ILE A 253 -12.89 -10.71 17.35
CA ILE A 253 -14.32 -10.55 17.67
C ILE A 253 -15.17 -11.50 16.81
N CYS A 254 -14.87 -11.61 15.52
CA CYS A 254 -15.61 -12.50 14.62
C CYS A 254 -15.46 -13.96 15.05
N LEU A 255 -14.23 -14.45 15.29
CA LEU A 255 -13.99 -15.82 15.74
C LEU A 255 -14.78 -16.15 17.02
N ASN A 256 -14.76 -15.25 18.00
CA ASN A 256 -15.50 -15.45 19.26
C ASN A 256 -17.03 -15.39 19.09
N LYS A 257 -17.54 -14.68 18.08
CA LYS A 257 -18.99 -14.51 17.87
C LYS A 257 -19.60 -15.60 17.01
N GLU A 258 -18.81 -16.18 16.13
CA GLU A 258 -19.22 -17.30 15.28
C GLU A 258 -18.83 -18.65 15.89
N ASP A 259 -18.46 -18.68 17.18
CA ASP A 259 -18.13 -19.88 17.96
C ASP A 259 -17.03 -20.76 17.32
N GLU A 260 -16.02 -20.11 16.73
CA GLU A 260 -14.83 -20.80 16.19
C GLU A 260 -14.02 -21.46 17.31
N ASP A 261 -13.22 -22.47 16.94
CA ASP A 261 -12.53 -23.30 17.91
C ASP A 261 -11.39 -22.56 18.65
N GLU A 262 -11.08 -23.04 19.86
CA GLU A 262 -10.07 -22.44 20.74
C GLU A 262 -8.65 -22.45 20.14
N GLU A 263 -8.31 -23.44 19.31
CA GLU A 263 -7.02 -23.52 18.63
C GLU A 263 -6.88 -22.39 17.60
N THR A 264 -7.93 -22.15 16.80
CA THR A 264 -7.97 -21.04 15.82
C THR A 264 -7.87 -19.68 16.51
N ILE A 265 -8.60 -19.47 17.61
CA ILE A 265 -8.52 -18.22 18.40
C ILE A 265 -7.10 -18.03 18.98
N THR A 266 -6.51 -19.10 19.53
CA THR A 266 -5.18 -19.08 20.13
C THR A 266 -4.10 -18.83 19.08
N ASP A 267 -4.21 -19.42 17.88
CA ASP A 267 -3.29 -19.18 16.76
C ASP A 267 -3.33 -17.72 16.31
N LEU A 268 -4.50 -17.06 16.26
CA LEU A 268 -4.56 -15.62 15.98
C LEU A 268 -3.90 -14.79 17.10
N LEU A 269 -4.25 -15.03 18.36
CA LEU A 269 -3.74 -14.27 19.51
C LEU A 269 -2.22 -14.39 19.64
N LEU A 270 -1.71 -15.62 19.53
CA LEU A 270 -0.30 -15.91 19.76
C LEU A 270 0.55 -15.87 18.48
N GLY A 271 -0.05 -16.02 17.31
CA GLY A 271 0.66 -15.99 16.03
C GLY A 271 0.83 -14.58 15.47
N SER A 272 0.06 -13.61 15.94
CA SER A 272 0.05 -12.24 15.39
C SER A 272 0.77 -11.21 16.25
N ILE A 273 0.79 -9.97 15.76
CA ILE A 273 1.29 -8.82 16.52
C ILE A 273 0.43 -8.49 17.75
N LEU A 274 -0.74 -9.11 17.92
CA LEU A 274 -1.60 -8.88 19.09
C LEU A 274 -0.85 -9.10 20.41
N LYS A 275 0.05 -10.09 20.50
CA LYS A 275 0.87 -10.33 21.69
C LYS A 275 2.14 -9.48 21.79
N ASP A 276 2.49 -8.73 20.75
CA ASP A 276 3.77 -8.01 20.67
C ASP A 276 3.70 -6.66 21.37
N ARG A 277 3.99 -6.68 22.67
CA ARG A 277 4.03 -5.50 23.54
C ARG A 277 4.98 -4.40 23.03
N SER A 278 6.00 -4.72 22.24
CA SER A 278 6.95 -3.72 21.73
C SER A 278 6.33 -2.80 20.67
N LEU A 279 5.27 -3.27 20.00
CA LEU A 279 4.52 -2.53 18.99
C LEU A 279 3.31 -1.78 19.56
N TYR A 280 2.95 -1.98 20.84
CA TYR A 280 1.77 -1.33 21.46
C TYR A 280 1.86 0.19 21.48
N LYS A 281 3.06 0.76 21.40
CA LYS A 281 3.26 2.21 21.29
C LYS A 281 2.70 2.83 20.00
N TYR A 282 2.37 2.00 19.00
CA TYR A 282 1.83 2.43 17.71
C TYR A 282 0.32 2.22 17.57
N THR A 283 -0.40 1.91 18.66
CA THR A 283 -1.84 1.63 18.60
C THR A 283 -2.61 2.33 19.71
N SER A 284 -3.81 2.77 19.36
CA SER A 284 -4.80 3.29 20.29
C SER A 284 -5.41 2.20 21.18
N HIS A 285 -5.23 0.92 20.85
CA HIS A 285 -5.78 -0.24 21.56
C HIS A 285 -4.86 -0.79 22.66
N LYS A 286 -3.81 -0.06 23.04
CA LYS A 286 -2.79 -0.53 23.99
C LYS A 286 -3.39 -1.09 25.28
N GLU A 287 -4.31 -0.37 25.93
CA GLU A 287 -4.90 -0.80 27.21
C GLU A 287 -5.67 -2.13 27.08
N LEU A 288 -6.45 -2.26 26.00
CA LEU A 288 -7.17 -3.51 25.69
C LEU A 288 -6.20 -4.66 25.47
N LEU A 289 -5.14 -4.44 24.70
CA LEU A 289 -4.13 -5.46 24.42
C LEU A 289 -3.33 -5.84 25.67
N GLU A 290 -3.06 -4.90 26.57
CA GLU A 290 -2.43 -5.22 27.86
C GLU A 290 -3.36 -6.11 28.69
N GLN A 291 -4.64 -5.79 28.79
CA GLN A 291 -5.64 -6.60 29.51
C GLN A 291 -5.83 -8.00 28.92
N LEU A 292 -5.85 -8.12 27.58
CA LEU A 292 -5.98 -9.42 26.90
C LEU A 292 -4.84 -10.38 27.22
N PHE A 293 -3.65 -9.86 27.54
CA PHE A 293 -2.44 -10.65 27.78
C PHE A 293 -1.85 -10.42 29.18
N GLU A 294 -2.63 -9.91 30.14
CA GLU A 294 -2.24 -9.91 31.54
C GLU A 294 -2.08 -11.37 31.99
N GLU A 295 -0.93 -11.66 32.62
CA GLU A 295 -0.66 -12.98 33.21
C GLU A 295 -1.74 -13.26 34.27
N GLN A 296 -2.53 -14.32 34.06
CA GLN A 296 -3.26 -14.97 35.16
C GLN A 296 -2.29 -15.76 36.04
#